data_AF-A0A8C4SY81-F1
#
_entry.id   AF-A0A8C4SY81-F1
#
_cell.length_a   1.000
_cell.length_b   1.000
_cell.length_c   1.000
_cell.angle_alpha   90.00
_cell.angle_beta   90.00
_cell.angle_gamma   90.00
#
_symmetry.space_group_name_H-M   'P 1'
#
loop_
_entity.id
_entity.type
_entity.pdbx_description
1 polymer ?
#
loop_
_entity_poly.entity_id
_entity_poly.type
_entity_poly.pdbx_seq_one_letter_code
_entity_poly.pdbx_strand_id
1 'polypeptide(L)'
;MDNSACNIHVLLQAAEYLERRERAEAEHGYASVLPFQGRNFSHKRSKPKPKKNPESIRTVHNELEKHRRAQLRRCLEQLKKQVPLTSDSMRNTTLNLLQHARLHIKVRNVNSIDVNLLY
;
A
#
# COMPACT_ATOMS: atom_id res chain seq x y z
N MET A 1 -21.80 -22.21 33.81
CA MET A 1 -22.15 -22.32 32.39
C MET A 1 -23.10 -21.18 32.10
N ASP A 2 -22.54 -19.98 31.88
CA ASP A 2 -23.26 -18.74 31.52
C ASP A 2 -22.29 -17.52 31.48
N ASN A 3 -21.03 -17.74 31.08
CA ASN A 3 -20.09 -16.65 30.80
C ASN A 3 -20.56 -15.76 29.64
N SER A 4 -21.46 -16.26 28.78
CA SER A 4 -22.08 -15.47 27.71
C SER A 4 -23.03 -14.39 28.23
N ALA A 5 -23.73 -14.62 29.35
CA ALA A 5 -24.68 -13.65 29.92
C ALA A 5 -23.95 -12.45 30.56
N CYS A 6 -22.82 -12.71 31.22
CA CYS A 6 -21.96 -11.67 31.80
C CYS A 6 -21.27 -10.85 30.71
N ASN A 7 -20.78 -11.49 29.65
CA ASN A 7 -20.22 -10.79 28.48
C ASN A 7 -21.26 -9.93 27.74
N ILE A 8 -22.49 -10.44 27.58
CA ILE A 8 -23.60 -9.67 26.99
C ILE A 8 -23.93 -8.43 27.83
N HIS A 9 -23.98 -8.55 29.16
CA HIS A 9 -24.23 -7.40 30.03
C HIS A 9 -23.14 -6.33 29.91
N VAL A 10 -21.87 -6.74 29.85
CA VAL A 10 -20.74 -5.82 29.67
C VAL A 10 -20.83 -5.10 28.32
N LEU A 11 -21.20 -5.81 27.25
CA LEU A 11 -21.35 -5.23 25.92
C LEU A 11 -22.56 -4.28 25.83
N LEU A 12 -23.69 -4.62 26.44
CA LEU A 12 -24.87 -3.76 26.52
C LEU A 12 -24.58 -2.48 27.33
N GLN A 13 -23.89 -2.61 28.46
CA GLN A 13 -23.46 -1.47 29.28
C GLN A 13 -22.46 -0.57 28.52
N ALA A 14 -21.57 -1.17 27.71
CA ALA A 14 -20.67 -0.41 26.85
C ALA A 14 -21.42 0.30 25.70
N ALA A 15 -22.45 -0.33 25.13
CA ALA A 15 -23.26 0.26 24.06
C ALA A 15 -24.09 1.44 24.57
N GLU A 16 -24.76 1.32 25.72
CA GLU A 16 -25.45 2.45 26.36
C GLU A 16 -24.51 3.62 26.64
N TYR A 17 -23.27 3.33 27.06
CA TYR A 17 -22.27 4.36 27.31
C TYR A 17 -21.86 5.10 26.02
N LEU A 18 -21.70 4.38 24.91
CA LEU A 18 -21.40 4.99 23.62
C LEU A 18 -22.56 5.87 23.12
N GLU A 19 -23.80 5.41 23.28
CA GLU A 19 -24.99 6.12 22.83
C GLU A 19 -25.27 7.40 23.65
N ARG A 20 -25.03 7.37 24.97
CA ARG A 20 -25.11 8.57 25.83
C ARG A 20 -24.04 9.59 25.48
N ARG A 21 -22.83 9.13 25.15
CA ARG A 21 -21.72 10.02 24.75
C ARG A 21 -21.97 10.65 23.38
N GLU A 22 -22.49 9.88 22.43
CA GLU A 22 -22.81 10.37 21.09
C GLU A 22 -23.94 11.41 21.11
N ARG A 23 -24.97 11.24 21.95
CA ARG A 23 -26.00 12.28 22.17
C ARG A 23 -25.45 13.53 22.89
N ALA A 24 -24.61 13.35 23.91
CA ALA A 24 -24.04 14.47 24.66
C ALA A 24 -23.11 15.37 23.81
N GLU A 25 -22.47 14.81 22.78
CA GLU A 25 -21.63 15.56 21.84
C GLU A 25 -22.42 16.17 20.66
N ALA A 26 -23.63 15.68 20.38
CA ALA A 26 -24.47 16.18 19.28
C ALA A 26 -25.29 17.44 19.65
N GLU A 27 -25.51 17.74 20.93
CA GLU A 27 -26.38 18.85 21.36
C GLU A 27 -25.67 20.07 21.94
N HIS A 28 -24.37 20.01 22.22
CA HIS A 28 -23.69 21.08 22.98
C HIS A 28 -22.57 21.76 22.21
N GLY A 29 -22.96 22.46 21.15
CA GLY A 29 -22.24 23.63 20.66
C GLY A 29 -22.64 24.87 21.47
N TYR A 30 -21.67 25.52 22.12
CA TYR A 30 -21.73 26.91 22.56
C TYR A 30 -22.77 27.29 23.66
N ALA A 31 -22.58 26.88 24.93
CA ALA A 31 -22.96 27.71 26.10
C ALA A 31 -22.43 27.14 27.44
N SER A 32 -21.92 28.06 28.28
CA SER A 32 -21.51 28.02 29.71
C SER A 32 -22.35 27.10 30.63
N VAL A 33 -21.87 26.48 31.73
CA VAL A 33 -21.36 27.11 32.98
C VAL A 33 -20.38 26.20 33.76
N LEU A 34 -19.29 26.75 34.30
CA LEU A 34 -18.51 26.19 35.41
C LEU A 34 -18.61 27.19 36.58
N PRO A 35 -19.01 26.80 37.82
CA PRO A 35 -18.05 26.35 38.85
C PRO A 35 -18.66 25.25 39.78
N PHE A 36 -17.93 24.34 40.42
CA PHE A 36 -17.04 24.58 41.57
C PHE A 36 -16.44 23.24 42.06
N GLN A 37 -15.14 23.29 42.38
CA GLN A 37 -14.37 22.54 43.38
C GLN A 37 -14.47 21.01 43.50
N GLY A 38 -13.40 20.30 43.12
CA GLY A 38 -13.23 18.90 43.49
C GLY A 38 -11.95 18.25 42.99
N ARG A 39 -10.80 18.67 43.52
CA ARG A 39 -9.52 17.93 43.53
C ARG A 39 -8.87 17.72 42.15
N ASN A 40 -7.90 18.61 41.88
CA ASN A 40 -7.01 18.60 40.73
C ASN A 40 -6.30 17.25 40.53
N PHE A 41 -6.81 16.41 39.62
CA PHE A 41 -5.99 15.45 38.89
C PHE A 41 -6.22 15.64 37.39
N SER A 42 -5.25 16.33 36.78
CA SER A 42 -4.82 16.22 35.39
C SER A 42 -5.92 15.97 34.34
N HIS A 43 -6.49 17.06 33.86
CA HIS A 43 -7.21 17.09 32.60
C HIS A 43 -6.39 16.46 31.44
N LYS A 44 -7.02 15.46 30.81
CA LYS A 44 -6.95 15.12 29.38
C LYS A 44 -5.65 14.48 28.87
N ARG A 45 -5.48 13.17 29.11
CA ARG A 45 -4.80 12.32 28.12
C ARG A 45 -5.83 11.80 27.12
N SER A 46 -6.12 12.61 26.11
CA SER A 46 -6.74 12.13 24.87
C SER A 46 -5.87 11.01 24.32
N LYS A 47 -6.42 9.81 24.10
CA LYS A 47 -5.73 8.80 23.27
C LYS A 47 -6.01 9.17 21.80
N PRO A 48 -5.01 9.64 21.03
CA PRO A 48 -5.19 9.95 19.62
C PRO A 48 -5.30 8.64 18.82
N LYS A 49 -6.28 8.54 17.91
CA LYS A 49 -6.22 7.56 16.82
C LYS A 49 -4.89 7.78 16.08
N PRO A 50 -4.11 6.74 15.73
CA PRO A 50 -2.85 6.94 15.01
C PRO A 50 -3.18 7.47 13.61
N LYS A 51 -3.14 8.81 13.47
CA LYS A 51 -3.09 9.47 12.17
C LYS A 51 -1.78 9.04 11.53
N LYS A 52 -1.78 8.00 10.71
CA LYS A 52 -0.60 7.62 9.92
C LYS A 52 -0.24 8.85 9.09
N ASN A 53 0.96 9.39 9.34
CA ASN A 53 1.41 10.62 8.72
C ASN A 53 1.42 10.41 7.19
N PRO A 54 0.69 11.20 6.38
CA PRO A 54 0.67 11.03 4.92
C PRO A 54 2.08 11.06 4.31
N GLU A 55 3.02 11.77 4.94
CA GLU A 55 4.41 11.80 4.54
C GLU A 55 5.11 10.44 4.69
N SER A 56 4.79 9.69 5.74
CA SER A 56 5.31 8.33 5.95
C SER A 56 4.77 7.33 4.91
N ILE A 57 3.57 7.55 4.37
CA ILE A 57 3.02 6.67 3.33
C ILE A 57 3.70 6.95 1.99
N ARG A 58 3.94 8.23 1.68
CA ARG A 58 4.67 8.65 0.47
C ARG A 58 6.09 8.09 0.44
N THR A 59 6.81 8.13 1.56
CA THR A 59 8.19 7.60 1.64
C THR A 59 8.22 6.08 1.45
N VAL A 60 7.31 5.33 2.08
CA VAL A 60 7.19 3.87 1.87
C VAL A 60 6.89 3.55 0.41
N HIS A 61 5.94 4.27 -0.20
CA HIS A 61 5.62 4.10 -1.63
C HIS A 61 6.85 4.36 -2.52
N ASN A 62 7.62 5.41 -2.26
CA ASN A 62 8.81 5.75 -3.04
C ASN A 62 9.91 4.67 -2.94
N GLU A 63 10.15 4.13 -1.73
CA GLU A 63 11.12 3.05 -1.55
C GLU A 63 10.70 1.76 -2.27
N LEU A 64 9.40 1.42 -2.22
CA LEU A 64 8.87 0.28 -2.97
C LEU A 64 9.03 0.47 -4.49
N GLU A 65 8.70 1.66 -5.01
CA GLU A 65 8.83 1.95 -6.44
C GLU A 65 10.30 1.98 -6.88
N LYS A 66 11.22 2.46 -6.03
CA LYS A 66 12.66 2.42 -6.27
C LYS A 66 13.16 0.99 -6.35
N HIS A 67 12.74 0.12 -5.42
CA HIS A 67 13.06 -1.30 -5.47
C HIS A 67 12.52 -1.97 -6.74
N ARG A 68 11.25 -1.72 -7.08
CA ARG A 68 10.62 -2.24 -8.30
C ARG A 68 11.37 -1.81 -9.56
N ARG A 69 11.80 -0.55 -9.64
CA ARG A 69 12.62 -0.04 -10.76
C ARG A 69 13.99 -0.69 -10.84
N ALA A 70 14.64 -0.98 -9.71
CA ALA A 70 15.90 -1.70 -9.70
C ALA A 70 15.75 -3.13 -10.25
N GLN A 71 14.69 -3.84 -9.86
CA GLN A 71 14.37 -5.17 -10.42
C GLN A 71 14.12 -5.11 -11.92
N LEU A 72 13.31 -4.15 -12.39
CA LEU A 72 13.05 -3.98 -13.82
C LEU A 72 14.35 -3.75 -14.61
N ARG A 73 15.24 -2.89 -14.10
CA ARG A 73 16.55 -2.65 -14.74
C ARG A 73 17.38 -3.94 -14.84
N ARG A 74 17.42 -4.76 -13.77
CA ARG A 74 18.10 -6.06 -13.80
C ARG A 74 17.52 -6.95 -14.91
N CYS A 75 16.20 -7.06 -15.02
CA CYS A 75 15.57 -7.87 -16.06
C CYS A 75 15.90 -7.37 -17.48
N LEU A 76 15.89 -6.04 -17.69
CA LEU A 76 16.25 -5.45 -18.98
C LEU A 76 17.73 -5.70 -19.34
N GLU A 77 18.64 -5.62 -18.38
CA GLU A 77 20.06 -5.95 -18.61
C GLU A 77 20.27 -7.43 -18.94
N GLN A 78 19.51 -8.34 -18.33
CA GLN A 78 19.52 -9.76 -18.72
C GLN A 78 18.99 -9.97 -20.14
N LEU A 79 17.90 -9.29 -20.49
CA LEU A 79 17.32 -9.35 -21.84
C LEU A 79 18.32 -8.87 -22.90
N LYS A 80 19.06 -7.80 -22.61
CA LYS A 80 20.09 -7.26 -23.52
C LYS A 80 21.19 -8.27 -23.85
N LYS A 81 21.50 -9.21 -22.96
CA LYS A 81 22.50 -10.26 -23.21
C LYS A 81 22.00 -11.35 -24.16
N GLN A 82 20.68 -11.54 -24.23
CA GLN A 82 20.05 -12.61 -25.02
C GLN A 82 19.60 -12.14 -26.40
N VAL A 83 19.34 -10.85 -26.56
CA VAL A 83 18.92 -10.26 -27.84
C VAL A 83 20.17 -9.80 -28.59
N PRO A 84 20.36 -10.19 -29.86
CA PRO A 84 21.42 -9.62 -30.69
C PRO A 84 21.13 -8.13 -30.93
N LEU A 85 21.81 -7.26 -30.17
CA LEU A 85 21.68 -5.81 -30.24
C LEU A 85 22.94 -5.22 -30.85
N THR A 86 22.78 -4.31 -31.81
CA THR A 86 23.86 -3.46 -32.30
C THR A 86 24.30 -2.50 -31.20
N SER A 87 25.61 -2.33 -30.99
CA SER A 87 26.22 -1.61 -29.85
C SER A 87 26.00 -0.09 -29.83
N ASP A 88 25.07 0.45 -30.61
CA ASP A 88 24.73 1.87 -30.62
C ASP A 88 23.97 2.24 -29.34
N SER A 89 24.72 2.66 -28.32
CA SER A 89 24.22 3.06 -27.00
C SER A 89 23.07 4.09 -27.07
N MET A 90 23.09 5.00 -28.05
CA MET A 90 22.05 6.02 -28.25
C MET A 90 20.69 5.49 -28.74
N ARG A 91 20.65 4.31 -29.39
CA ARG A 91 19.39 3.71 -29.88
C ARG A 91 18.79 2.72 -28.89
N ASN A 92 19.41 2.50 -27.74
CA ASN A 92 19.02 1.47 -26.77
C ASN A 92 17.89 1.94 -25.83
N THR A 93 16.75 2.33 -26.41
CA THR A 93 15.53 2.60 -25.65
C THR A 93 14.87 1.29 -25.20
N THR A 94 14.13 1.30 -24.09
CA THR A 94 13.37 0.12 -23.63
C THR A 94 12.41 -0.40 -24.70
N LEU A 95 11.79 0.49 -25.47
CA LEU A 95 10.89 0.12 -26.56
C LEU A 95 11.61 -0.67 -27.66
N ASN A 96 12.76 -0.19 -28.14
CA ASN A 96 13.54 -0.86 -29.18
C ASN A 96 14.01 -2.25 -28.70
N LEU A 97 14.46 -2.36 -27.46
CA LEU A 97 14.84 -3.64 -26.86
C LEU A 97 13.70 -4.65 -26.89
N LEU A 98 12.49 -4.22 -26.49
CA LEU A 98 11.31 -5.09 -26.48
C LEU A 98 10.87 -5.47 -27.91
N GLN A 99 10.97 -4.55 -28.88
CA GLN A 99 10.69 -4.83 -30.28
C GLN A 99 11.66 -5.86 -30.87
N HIS A 100 12.97 -5.68 -30.65
CA HIS A 100 13.98 -6.63 -31.10
C HIS A 100 13.84 -8.00 -30.41
N ALA A 101 13.51 -8.03 -29.11
CA ALA A 101 13.24 -9.29 -28.41
C ALA A 101 12.07 -10.05 -29.06
N ARG A 102 10.97 -9.36 -29.38
CA ARG A 102 9.81 -9.96 -30.06
C ARG A 102 10.18 -10.50 -31.43
N LEU A 103 10.95 -9.75 -32.22
CA LEU A 103 11.44 -10.20 -33.53
C LEU A 103 12.36 -11.41 -33.39
N HIS A 104 13.29 -11.40 -32.44
CA HIS A 104 14.22 -12.50 -32.19
C HIS A 104 13.48 -13.80 -31.84
N ILE A 105 12.45 -13.73 -30.99
CA ILE A 105 11.58 -14.89 -30.70
C ILE A 105 10.86 -15.36 -31.97
N LYS A 106 10.28 -14.44 -32.74
CA LYS A 106 9.57 -14.78 -33.98
C LYS A 106 10.49 -15.48 -34.99
N VAL A 107 11.69 -14.94 -35.21
CA VAL A 107 12.69 -15.50 -36.12
C VAL A 107 13.21 -16.84 -35.61
N ARG A 108 13.49 -16.97 -34.31
CA ARG A 108 13.90 -18.25 -33.71
C ARG A 108 12.83 -19.32 -33.86
N ASN A 109 11.55 -18.98 -33.68
CA ASN A 109 10.44 -19.91 -33.88
C ASN A 109 10.28 -20.33 -35.34
N VAL A 110 10.41 -19.39 -36.29
CA VAL A 110 10.36 -19.72 -37.74
C VAL A 110 11.53 -20.62 -38.14
N ASN A 111 12.76 -20.28 -37.75
CA ASN A 111 13.92 -21.13 -38.01
C ASN A 111 13.77 -22.51 -37.33
N SER A 112 13.15 -22.58 -36.15
CA SER A 112 12.86 -23.84 -35.45
C SER A 112 11.78 -24.68 -36.13
N ILE A 113 10.92 -24.09 -36.97
CA ILE A 113 9.97 -24.82 -37.82
C ILE A 113 10.69 -25.33 -39.07
N ASP A 114 11.54 -24.51 -39.70
CA ASP A 114 12.30 -24.91 -40.89
C ASP A 114 13.29 -26.05 -40.60
N VAL A 115 13.95 -26.08 -39.43
CA VAL A 115 14.82 -27.22 -39.06
C VAL A 115 14.04 -28.49 -38.69
N ASN A 116 12.79 -28.40 -38.24
CA ASN A 116 11.95 -29.57 -37.97
C ASN A 116 11.25 -30.11 -39.23
N LEU A 117 11.23 -29.34 -40.33
CA LEU A 117 10.75 -29.80 -41.63
C LEU A 117 11.88 -30.39 -42.50
N LEU A 118 13.13 -30.30 -42.04
CA LEU A 118 14.33 -30.86 -42.66
C LEU A 118 14.78 -32.20 -42.02
N TYR A 119 13.94 -32.79 -41.17
CA TYR A 119 14.10 -34.13 -40.61
C TYR A 119 12.84 -34.97 -40.84
#